data_AF-A0A392TA72-F1
#
_entry.id   AF-A0A392TA72-F1
#
_cell.length_a   1.000
_cell.length_b   1.000
_cell.length_c   1.000
_cell.angle_alpha   90.00
_cell.angle_beta   90.00
_cell.angle_gamma   90.00
#
_symmetry.space_group_name_H-M   'P 1'
#
loop_
_entity.id
_entity.type
_entity.pdbx_description
1 polymer ?
#
loop_
_entity_poly.entity_id
_entity_poly.type
_entity_poly.pdbx_seq_one_letter_code
_entity_poly.pdbx_strand_id
1 'polypeptide(L)' 'RNDQGRFVKAKTMWFHGTPPPQEAEAVALREDIVWLGELEYSWVVIELDCLLVVNAIMDNYKLERI' A
#
# COMPACT_ATOMS: atom_id res chain seq x y z
N ARG A 1 6.76 7.62 -7.36
CA ARG A 1 7.70 8.62 -7.93
C ARG A 1 9.00 7.89 -8.27
N ASN A 2 9.81 8.35 -9.20
CA ASN A 2 11.19 7.83 -9.32
C ASN A 2 12.11 8.50 -8.28
N ASP A 3 13.38 8.10 -8.28
CA ASP A 3 14.46 8.65 -7.46
C ASP A 3 14.68 10.16 -7.63
N GLN A 4 14.29 10.73 -8.78
CA GLN A 4 14.31 12.17 -9.06
C GLN A 4 13.04 12.90 -8.59
N GLY A 5 12.15 12.23 -7.86
CA GLY A 5 10.88 12.79 -7.40
C GLY A 5 9.84 12.96 -8.50
N ARG A 6 10.08 12.46 -9.72
CA ARG A 6 9.15 12.60 -10.85
C ARG A 6 8.00 11.62 -10.74
N PHE A 7 6.81 12.06 -11.13
CA PHE A 7 5.67 11.17 -11.32
C PHE A 7 5.97 10.18 -12.47
N VAL A 8 5.64 8.90 -12.26
CA VAL A 8 5.95 7.84 -13.23
C VAL A 8 4.65 7.24 -13.77
N LYS A 9 3.82 6.69 -12.88
CA LYS A 9 2.53 6.06 -13.21
C LYS A 9 1.57 6.23 -12.04
N ALA A 10 0.27 6.13 -12.33
CA ALA A 10 -0.79 5.97 -11.36
C ALA A 10 -1.77 4.90 -11.85
N LYS A 11 -2.37 4.16 -10.92
CA LYS A 11 -3.47 3.25 -11.14
C LYS A 11 -4.61 3.67 -10.22
N THR A 12 -5.83 3.65 -10.74
CA THR A 12 -7.03 3.88 -9.96
C THR A 12 -7.95 2.69 -10.14
N MET A 13 -8.74 2.38 -9.12
CA MET A 13 -9.69 1.28 -9.16
C MET A 13 -10.98 1.68 -8.44
N TRP A 14 -12.10 1.16 -8.95
CA TRP A 14 -13.39 1.26 -8.29
C TRP A 14 -13.63 0.03 -7.44
N PHE A 15 -14.02 0.24 -6.19
CA PHE A 15 -14.47 -0.83 -5.30
C PHE A 15 -15.98 -0.70 -5.08
N HIS A 16 -16.70 -1.82 -5.08
CA HIS A 16 -18.14 -1.83 -4.84
C HIS A 16 -18.43 -1.97 -3.36
N GLY A 17 -19.30 -1.11 -2.83
CA GLY A 17 -19.69 -1.09 -1.43
C GLY A 17 -19.20 0.16 -0.70
N THR A 18 -19.39 0.17 0.62
CA THR A 18 -19.01 1.29 1.50
C THR A 18 -18.19 0.76 2.68
N PRO A 19 -16.98 0.24 2.44
CA PRO A 19 -16.12 -0.24 3.52
C PRO A 19 -15.74 0.92 4.47
N PRO A 20 -15.49 0.64 5.76
CA PRO A 20 -14.83 1.58 6.65
C PRO A 20 -13.46 2.01 6.10
N PRO A 21 -12.94 3.20 6.48
CA PRO A 21 -11.68 3.71 5.96
C PRO A 21 -10.50 2.73 6.09
N GLN A 22 -10.38 2.03 7.22
CA GLN A 22 -9.29 1.08 7.47
C GLN A 22 -9.35 -0.12 6.51
N GLU A 23 -10.55 -0.59 6.18
CA GLU A 23 -10.73 -1.71 5.24
C GLU A 23 -10.47 -1.24 3.81
N ALA A 24 -10.98 -0.06 3.44
CA ALA A 24 -10.74 0.56 2.14
C ALA A 24 -9.23 0.71 1.86
N GLU A 25 -8.50 1.27 2.83
CA GLU A 25 -7.07 1.53 2.72
C GLU A 25 -6.23 0.23 2.76
N ALA A 26 -6.64 -0.76 3.56
CA ALA A 26 -5.98 -2.08 3.56
C ALA A 26 -6.15 -2.82 2.22
N VAL A 27 -7.34 -2.73 1.61
CA VAL A 27 -7.59 -3.29 0.27
C VAL A 27 -6.79 -2.53 -0.78
N ALA A 28 -6.78 -1.19 -0.74
CA ALA A 28 -5.99 -0.37 -1.66
C ALA A 28 -4.49 -0.72 -1.58
N LEU A 29 -3.94 -0.83 -0.36
CA LEU A 29 -2.55 -1.23 -0.16
C LEU A 29 -2.24 -2.60 -0.75
N ARG A 30 -3.12 -3.60 -0.58
CA ARG A 30 -2.91 -4.93 -1.15
C ARG A 30 -2.78 -4.86 -2.68
N GLU A 31 -3.68 -4.14 -3.32
CA GLU A 31 -3.71 -3.99 -4.77
C GLU A 31 -2.50 -3.20 -5.30
N ASP A 32 -2.07 -2.19 -4.54
CA ASP A 32 -0.86 -1.42 -4.85
C ASP A 32 0.39 -2.29 -4.77
N ILE A 33 0.54 -3.13 -3.76
CA ILE A 33 1.68 -4.06 -3.64
C ILE A 33 1.72 -5.04 -4.81
N VAL A 34 0.58 -5.63 -5.18
CA VAL A 34 0.49 -6.53 -6.35
C VAL A 34 0.91 -5.80 -7.62
N TRP A 35 0.36 -4.61 -7.84
CA TRP A 35 0.66 -3.81 -9.03
C TRP A 35 2.14 -3.38 -9.10
N LEU A 36 2.74 -3.01 -7.97
CA LEU A 36 4.17 -2.68 -7.90
C LEU A 36 5.04 -3.91 -8.21
N GLY A 37 4.60 -5.10 -7.79
CA GLY A 37 5.23 -6.37 -8.15
C GLY A 37 5.17 -6.67 -9.65
N GLU A 38 4.02 -6.44 -10.30
CA GLU A 38 3.85 -6.56 -11.75
C GLU A 38 4.73 -5.57 -12.54
N LEU A 39 5.07 -4.43 -11.93
CA LEU A 39 5.98 -3.43 -12.50
C LEU A 39 7.46 -3.73 -12.20
N GLU A 40 7.75 -4.84 -11.54
CA GLU A 40 9.11 -5.30 -11.19
C GLU A 40 9.90 -4.30 -10.32
N TYR A 41 9.21 -3.54 -9.46
CA TYR A 41 9.90 -2.67 -8.51
C TYR A 41 10.43 -3.45 -7.31
N SER A 42 11.77 -3.54 -7.20
CA SER A 42 12.43 -4.23 -6.09
C SER A 42 12.52 -3.43 -4.80
N TRP A 43 12.42 -2.10 -4.87
CA TRP A 43 12.47 -1.22 -3.71
C TRP A 43 11.49 -0.07 -3.87
N VAL A 44 10.55 0.04 -2.93
CA VAL A 44 9.47 1.02 -2.96
C VAL A 44 9.28 1.63 -1.58
N VAL A 45 8.86 2.89 -1.55
CA VAL A 45 8.32 3.54 -0.36
C VAL A 45 6.84 3.76 -0.63
N ILE A 46 5.99 3.23 0.26
CA ILE A 46 4.54 3.37 0.19
C ILE A 46 4.12 4.32 1.30
N GLU A 47 3.41 5.38 0.92
CA GLU A 47 2.81 6.35 1.85
C GLU A 47 1.30 6.04 1.93
N LEU A 48 0.77 5.90 3.14
CA LEU A 48 -0.66 5.62 3.40
C LEU A 48 -1.24 6.72 4.28
N ASP A 49 -2.51 7.07 4.05
CA ASP A 49 -3.21 8.05 4.88
C ASP A 49 -3.81 7.44 6.17
N CYS A 50 -3.73 6.11 6.33
CA CYS A 50 -4.32 5.38 7.45
C CYS A 50 -3.28 4.84 8.45
N LEU A 51 -3.08 5.58 9.55
CA LEU A 51 -2.19 5.19 10.64
C LEU A 51 -2.52 3.81 11.23
N LEU A 52 -3.80 3.44 11.28
CA LEU A 52 -4.23 2.14 11.82
C LEU A 52 -3.74 0.96 10.98
N VAL A 53 -3.79 1.10 9.65
CA VAL A 53 -3.27 0.08 8.72
C VAL A 53 -1.75 0.00 8.83
N VAL A 54 -1.06 1.15 8.89
CA VAL A 54 0.40 1.20 9.07
C VAL A 54 0.82 0.47 10.35
N ASN A 55 0.19 0.78 11.49
CA ASN A 55 0.52 0.14 12.76
C ASN A 55 0.26 -1.37 12.73
N ALA A 56 -0.89 -1.80 12.16
CA ALA A 56 -1.21 -3.22 12.06
C ALA A 56 -0.12 -4.01 11.31
N ILE A 57 0.39 -3.48 10.20
CA ILE A 57 1.45 -4.14 9.42
C ILE A 57 2.77 -4.18 10.21
N MET A 58 3.15 -3.05 10.79
CA MET A 58 4.42 -2.93 11.52
C MET A 58 4.45 -3.83 12.76
N ASP A 59 3.32 -4.01 13.43
CA ASP A 59 3.24 -4.88 14.59
C ASP A 59 3.26 -6.36 14.20
N ASN A 60 2.60 -6.75 13.10
CA ASN A 60 2.74 -8.10 12.53
C ASN A 60 4.20 -8.41 12.16
N TYR A 61 4.90 -7.46 11.52
CA TYR A 61 6.30 -7.63 11.15
C TYR A 61 7.23 -7.80 12.36
N LYS A 62 6.95 -7.09 13.47
CA LYS A 62 7.71 -7.29 14.72
C LYS A 62 7.48 -8.68 15.30
N LEU A 63 6.25 -9.20 15.24
CA LEU A 63 5.92 -10.52 15.75
C LEU A 63 6.62 -11.64 14.97
N GLU A 64 6.74 -11.53 13.64
CA GLU A 64 7.45 -12.51 12.80
C GLU A 64 8.97 -12.52 13.01
N ARG A 65 9.51 -11.54 13.76
CA ARG A 65 10.95 -11.38 14.01
C ARG A 65 11.39 -11.75 15.42
N ILE A 66 10.49 -12.22 16.28
CA ILE A 66 10.76 -12.73 17.64
C ILE A 66 10.78 -14.26 17.58
#